data_AF-A0A327KJL9-F1
#
_entry.id   AF-A0A327KJL9-F1
#
_cell.length_a   1.000
_cell.length_b   1.000
_cell.length_c   1.000
_cell.angle_alpha   90.00
_cell.angle_beta   90.00
_cell.angle_gamma   90.00
#
_symmetry.space_group_name_H-M   'P 1'
#
loop_
_entity.id
_entity.type
_entity.pdbx_description
1 polymer ?
#
loop_
_entity_poly.entity_id
_entity_poly.type
_entity_poly.pdbx_seq_one_letter_code
_entity_poly.pdbx_strand_id
1 'polypeptide(L)'
;MADEFGDKLIAFAKRNVGLADRCGNEESTKMFLVLPFVNFLGFDDRNPLEVCPEHAADFSDKYKNRVDYAILQNDLPIIAIECKMLWRRTEG
;
A
#
# COMPACT_ATOMS: atom_id res chain seq x y z
N MET A 1 -19.63 -7.37 21.97
CA MET A 1 -18.80 -6.39 21.23
C MET A 1 -17.54 -7.11 20.76
N ALA A 2 -17.73 -8.23 20.05
CA ALA A 2 -16.66 -9.06 19.57
C ALA A 2 -16.27 -8.52 18.19
N ASP A 3 -15.07 -7.95 18.14
CA ASP A 3 -14.21 -7.66 16.99
C ASP A 3 -14.79 -6.95 15.74
N GLU A 4 -15.30 -5.72 15.93
CA GLU A 4 -15.68 -4.82 14.83
C GLU A 4 -14.52 -4.55 13.84
N PHE A 5 -13.28 -4.57 14.33
CA PHE A 5 -12.09 -4.43 13.48
C PHE A 5 -11.87 -5.68 12.63
N GLY A 6 -11.92 -6.86 13.23
CA GLY A 6 -11.82 -8.15 12.53
C GLY A 6 -12.87 -8.28 11.44
N ASP A 7 -14.12 -7.90 11.72
CA ASP A 7 -15.20 -7.92 10.73
C ASP A 7 -14.92 -6.96 9.55
N LYS A 8 -14.44 -5.74 9.84
CA LYS A 8 -14.03 -4.77 8.80
C LYS A 8 -12.85 -5.29 7.98
N LEU A 9 -11.86 -5.91 8.62
CA LEU A 9 -10.69 -6.48 7.95
C LEU A 9 -11.08 -7.64 7.04
N ILE A 10 -11.97 -8.53 7.50
CA ILE A 10 -12.48 -9.65 6.69
C ILE A 10 -13.26 -9.11 5.47
N ALA A 11 -14.12 -8.10 5.66
CA ALA A 11 -14.87 -7.48 4.57
C ALA A 11 -13.92 -6.81 3.55
N PHE A 12 -12.92 -6.08 4.04
CA PHE A 12 -11.87 -5.47 3.22
C PHE A 12 -11.12 -6.53 2.41
N ALA A 13 -10.65 -7.60 3.06
CA ALA A 13 -9.92 -8.69 2.41
C ALA A 13 -10.74 -9.35 1.29
N LYS A 14 -12.01 -9.70 1.56
CA LYS A 14 -12.91 -10.31 0.57
C LYS A 14 -13.08 -9.43 -0.68
N ARG A 15 -13.26 -8.12 -0.50
CA ARG A 15 -13.36 -7.17 -1.62
C ARG A 15 -12.08 -7.13 -2.43
N ASN A 16 -10.92 -7.06 -1.77
CA ASN A 16 -9.63 -6.92 -2.44
C ASN A 16 -9.22 -8.20 -3.20
N VAL A 17 -9.58 -9.39 -2.70
CA VAL A 17 -9.36 -10.65 -3.45
C VAL A 17 -10.09 -10.62 -4.81
N GLY A 18 -11.33 -10.12 -4.87
CA GLY A 18 -12.05 -10.00 -6.14
C GLY A 18 -11.51 -8.90 -7.08
N LEU A 19 -10.82 -7.88 -6.52
CA LEU A 19 -10.17 -6.83 -7.31
C LEU A 19 -8.78 -7.25 -7.80
N ALA A 20 -8.10 -8.13 -7.06
CA ALA A 20 -6.75 -8.59 -7.36
C ALA A 20 -6.63 -9.17 -8.78
N ASP A 21 -7.62 -9.95 -9.22
CA ASP A 21 -7.63 -10.53 -10.57
C ASP A 21 -7.63 -9.49 -11.70
N ARG A 22 -8.13 -8.28 -11.41
CA ARG A 22 -8.18 -7.15 -12.35
C ARG A 22 -6.92 -6.29 -12.31
N CYS A 23 -6.05 -6.47 -11.32
CA CYS A 23 -4.81 -5.71 -11.16
C CYS A 23 -3.68 -6.37 -11.97
N GLY A 24 -3.65 -6.10 -13.29
CA GLY A 24 -2.72 -6.75 -14.23
C GLY A 24 -1.29 -6.18 -14.26
N ASN A 25 -1.02 -5.09 -13.55
CA ASN A 25 0.29 -4.45 -13.50
C ASN A 25 0.56 -3.84 -12.12
N GLU A 26 1.79 -3.35 -11.92
CA GLU A 26 2.24 -2.77 -10.65
C GLU A 26 1.41 -1.53 -10.27
N GLU A 27 1.12 -0.63 -11.22
CA GLU A 27 0.36 0.60 -10.97
C GLU A 27 -1.08 0.31 -10.49
N SER A 28 -1.75 -0.68 -11.10
CA SER A 28 -3.07 -1.11 -10.66
C SER A 28 -3.02 -1.71 -9.26
N THR A 29 -1.94 -2.43 -8.93
CA THR A 29 -1.73 -3.01 -7.59
C THR A 29 -1.54 -1.91 -6.53
N LYS A 30 -0.71 -0.91 -6.84
CA LYS A 30 -0.52 0.29 -6.01
C LYS A 30 -1.86 0.97 -5.72
N MET A 31 -2.60 1.31 -6.78
CA MET A 31 -3.79 2.15 -6.67
C MET A 31 -5.02 1.43 -6.08
N PHE A 32 -5.24 0.15 -6.41
CA PHE A 32 -6.48 -0.54 -6.04
C PHE A 32 -6.35 -1.52 -4.87
N LEU A 33 -5.14 -1.87 -4.45
CA LEU A 33 -4.92 -2.81 -3.34
C LEU A 33 -4.12 -2.16 -2.22
N VAL A 34 -2.97 -1.55 -2.54
CA VAL A 34 -2.05 -1.00 -1.54
C VAL A 34 -2.58 0.30 -0.93
N LEU A 35 -2.94 1.30 -1.74
CA LEU A 35 -3.50 2.56 -1.22
C LEU A 35 -4.77 2.35 -0.38
N PRO A 36 -5.76 1.54 -0.81
CA PRO A 36 -6.92 1.25 0.04
C PRO A 36 -6.56 0.56 1.35
N PHE A 37 -5.48 -0.22 1.39
CA PHE A 37 -5.00 -0.85 2.62
C PHE A 37 -4.36 0.17 3.56
N VAL A 38 -3.56 1.10 3.02
CA VAL A 38 -3.00 2.24 3.77
C VAL A 38 -4.13 3.09 4.37
N ASN A 39 -5.17 3.39 3.59
CA ASN A 39 -6.37 4.07 4.08
C ASN A 39 -7.09 3.27 5.18
N PHE A 40 -7.23 1.96 5.02
CA PHE A 40 -7.84 1.07 6.01
C PHE A 40 -7.09 1.09 7.35
N LEU A 41 -5.75 1.22 7.34
CA LEU A 41 -4.94 1.37 8.55
C LEU A 41 -5.10 2.72 9.24
N GLY A 42 -5.80 3.67 8.61
CA GLY A 42 -6.12 4.98 9.18
C GLY A 42 -5.26 6.14 8.68
N PHE A 43 -4.37 5.91 7.71
CA PHE A 43 -3.57 6.97 7.08
C PHE A 43 -4.35 7.64 5.95
N ASP A 44 -4.23 8.96 5.79
CA ASP A 44 -4.91 9.68 4.71
C ASP A 44 -4.14 9.57 3.38
N ASP A 45 -4.58 8.64 2.51
CA ASP A 45 -4.05 8.43 1.16
C ASP A 45 -4.25 9.63 0.22
N ARG A 46 -5.03 10.64 0.63
CA ARG A 46 -5.25 11.88 -0.13
C ARG A 46 -4.41 13.04 0.39
N ASN A 47 -3.71 12.85 1.50
CA ASN A 47 -2.81 13.82 2.07
C ASN A 47 -1.36 13.48 1.69
N PRO A 48 -0.72 14.20 0.75
CA PRO A 48 0.65 13.91 0.33
C PRO A 48 1.70 14.20 1.41
N LEU A 49 1.32 14.91 2.49
CA LEU A 49 2.17 15.12 3.66
C LEU A 49 2.12 13.95 4.65
N GLU A 50 1.18 13.01 4.47
CA GLU A 50 1.07 11.79 5.27
C GLU A 50 1.38 10.56 4.44
N VAL A 51 0.80 10.41 3.24
CA VAL A 51 1.10 9.33 2.30
C VAL A 51 1.76 9.94 1.05
N CYS A 52 3.10 9.91 1.03
CA CYS A 52 3.90 10.54 -0.01
C CYS A 52 4.30 9.52 -1.09
N PRO A 53 3.84 9.66 -2.34
CA PRO A 53 4.26 8.78 -3.44
C PRO A 53 5.69 9.09 -3.90
N GLU A 54 6.38 8.09 -4.46
CA GLU A 54 7.71 8.24 -5.09
C GLU A 54 8.77 8.90 -4.18
N HIS A 55 8.65 8.66 -2.87
CA HIS A 55 9.47 9.30 -1.85
C HIS A 55 10.92 8.81 -1.95
N ALA A 56 11.86 9.73 -1.78
CA ALA A 56 13.27 9.39 -1.77
C ALA A 56 13.60 8.63 -0.48
N ALA A 57 13.90 7.33 -0.59
CA ALA A 57 14.35 6.53 0.53
C ALA A 57 15.87 6.70 0.71
N ASP A 58 16.31 7.92 1.00
CA ASP A 58 17.72 8.27 1.28
C ASP A 58 18.15 7.74 2.67
N PHE A 59 17.95 6.44 2.90
CA PHE A 59 18.47 5.75 4.08
C PHE A 59 20.00 5.51 3.98
N SER A 60 20.61 5.71 2.80
CA SER A 60 22.08 5.76 2.62
C SER A 60 22.49 6.46 1.30
N ASP A 61 23.60 7.22 1.30
CA ASP A 61 24.15 7.93 0.11
C ASP A 61 24.47 7.02 -1.10
N LYS A 62 24.52 5.71 -0.90
CA LYS A 62 25.01 4.73 -1.88
C LYS A 62 23.90 4.12 -2.76
N TYR A 63 22.64 4.21 -2.33
CA TYR A 63 21.51 3.67 -3.06
C TYR A 63 20.36 4.67 -3.00
N LYS A 64 20.23 5.49 -4.05
CA LYS A 64 19.08 6.36 -4.28
C LYS A 64 17.87 5.52 -4.70
N ASN A 65 17.35 4.73 -3.78
CA ASN A 65 16.12 3.98 -4.04
C ASN A 65 14.95 4.92 -3.73
N ARG A 66 14.07 5.13 -4.70
CA ARG A 66 12.74 5.68 -4.42
C ARG A 66 11.85 4.53 -3.97
N VAL A 67 10.92 4.81 -3.08
CA VAL A 67 9.86 3.88 -2.69
C VAL A 67 8.54 4.37 -3.27
N ASP A 68 7.66 3.44 -3.60
CA ASP A 68 6.37 3.75 -4.20
C ASP A 68 5.52 4.66 -3.31
N TYR A 69 5.47 4.37 -2.02
CA TYR A 69 4.87 5.24 -1.01
C TYR A 69 5.73 5.29 0.25
N ALA A 70 5.78 6.45 0.89
CA ALA A 70 6.25 6.62 2.26
C ALA A 70 5.13 7.17 3.11
N ILE A 71 4.95 6.61 4.31
CA ILE A 71 4.11 7.21 5.34
C ILE A 71 4.99 8.12 6.19
N LEU A 72 4.58 9.39 6.29
CA LEU A 72 5.30 10.43 7.01
C LEU A 72 4.54 10.78 8.30
N GLN A 73 5.28 11.01 9.37
CA GLN A 73 4.77 11.59 10.60
C GLN A 73 5.67 12.74 11.01
N ASN A 74 5.10 13.96 11.11
CA ASN A 74 5.87 15.19 11.33
C ASN A 74 6.99 15.37 10.31
N ASP A 75 6.68 15.19 9.02
CA ASP A 75 7.62 15.27 7.88
C ASP A 75 8.77 14.23 7.90
N LEU A 76 8.76 13.27 8.83
CA LEU A 76 9.74 12.20 8.90
C LEU A 76 9.15 10.89 8.38
N PRO A 77 9.82 10.17 7.46
CA PRO A 77 9.35 8.88 6.99
C PRO A 77 9.41 7.84 8.09
N ILE A 78 8.28 7.22 8.40
CA ILE A 78 8.13 6.18 9.43
C ILE A 78 7.88 4.78 8.84
N ILE A 79 7.32 4.71 7.63
CA ILE A 79 7.08 3.45 6.91
C ILE A 79 7.41 3.67 5.44
N ALA A 80 8.19 2.75 4.87
CA ALA A 80 8.44 2.65 3.43
C ALA A 80 7.64 1.50 2.84
N ILE A 81 6.96 1.75 1.72
CA ILE A 81 6.12 0.78 1.03
C ILE A 81 6.64 0.62 -0.39
N GLU A 82 7.05 -0.60 -0.72
CA GLU A 82 7.43 -1.01 -2.06
C GLU A 82 6.40 -2.00 -2.57
N CYS A 83 5.86 -1.74 -3.75
CA CYS A 83 4.84 -2.55 -4.39
C CYS A 83 5.47 -3.38 -5.50
N LYS A 84 4.83 -4.51 -5.78
CA LYS A 84 5.17 -5.38 -6.91
C LYS A 84 3.87 -5.83 -7.55
N MET A 85 3.92 -6.13 -8.85
CA MET A 85 2.79 -6.73 -9.53
C MET A 85 2.39 -8.04 -8.84
N LEU A 86 1.10 -8.32 -8.79
CA LEU A 86 0.62 -9.63 -8.35
C LEU A 86 1.15 -10.70 -9.31
N TRP A 87 1.94 -11.61 -8.77
CA TRP A 87 2.36 -12.78 -9.51
C TRP A 87 1.13 -13.67 -9.69
N ARG A 88 0.73 -13.91 -10.94
CA ARG A 88 -0.26 -14.95 -11.21
C ARG A 88 0.42 -16.30 -11.06
N ARG A 89 -0.06 -17.12 -10.13
CA ARG A 89 0.15 -18.57 -10.22
C ARG A 89 -0.50 -19.04 -11.50
N THR A 90 0.29 -19.40 -12.49
CA THR A 90 -0.19 -20.37 -13.48
C THR A 90 -0.45 -21.65 -12.71
N GLU A 91 -1.71 -22.05 -12.57
CA GLU A 91 -2.03 -23.43 -12.21
C GLU A 91 -1.39 -24.33 -13.26
N GLY A 92 -0.48 -25.19 -12.81
CA GLY A 92 0.23 -26.20 -13.59
C GLY A 92 0.33 -27.46 -12.76
#